data_AF-A0A1F9QMG4-F1
#
_entry.id   AF-A0A1F9QMG4-F1
#
_cell.length_a   1.000
_cell.length_b   1.000
_cell.length_c   1.000
_cell.angle_alpha   90.00
_cell.angle_beta   90.00
_cell.angle_gamma   90.00
#
_symmetry.space_group_name_H-M   'P 1'
#
loop_
_entity.id
_entity.type
_entity.pdbx_description
1 polymer ?
#
loop_
_entity_poly.entity_id
_entity_poly.type
_entity_poly.pdbx_seq_one_letter_code
_entity_poly.pdbx_strand_id
1 'polypeptide(L)'
;MSLNFESSIRNPESFSPYSIDDDPDSVLSRNFSYNMDMETDKFARYAAVRNTINKVLCVVIKTAGDNVTVLTRNGERMTFKAQYLEPAPETEAESLKLMIEQLKREEESKKTGAVRTADPELIRSACDKFIRHIALRYPKSGEAFRVFWSEILAIAGDQPGRTWEMKPNTSSNPCPVLKVHNPATQKRVYCVNLLAGYGLRMEIKKEFLPPGCEALFPIDHAMFGAGRAVELSYRDFTPEKRKPYLDCIKTIYEKDVRPEQPA
;
A
#
# COMPACT_ATOMS: atom_id res chain seq x y z
N MET A 1 60.91 1.13 29.43
CA MET A 1 61.76 1.01 28.24
C MET A 1 60.99 1.63 27.09
N SER A 2 61.40 2.84 26.72
CA SER A 2 60.87 3.65 25.63
C SER A 2 61.59 3.31 24.33
N LEU A 3 60.95 3.60 23.19
CA LEU A 3 61.46 4.01 21.86
C LEU A 3 60.25 3.83 20.90
N ASN A 4 59.39 4.83 20.62
CA ASN A 4 59.59 6.00 19.75
C ASN A 4 60.39 5.72 18.47
N PHE A 5 59.72 5.78 17.32
CA PHE A 5 60.26 6.47 16.14
C PHE A 5 59.11 7.00 15.27
N GLU A 6 59.05 8.33 15.19
CA GLU A 6 58.27 9.13 14.24
C GLU A 6 58.99 9.22 12.89
N SER A 7 58.29 9.87 11.94
CA SER A 7 58.77 10.62 10.77
C SER A 7 58.73 9.87 9.43
N SER A 8 58.47 10.50 8.29
CA SER A 8 57.87 11.79 7.91
C SER A 8 57.87 11.81 6.37
N ILE A 9 56.73 12.17 5.78
CA ILE A 9 56.51 13.00 4.58
C ILE A 9 57.59 12.99 3.46
N ARG A 10 57.18 12.65 2.21
CA ARG A 10 57.17 13.54 1.00
C ARG A 10 56.98 12.76 -0.32
N ASN A 11 55.88 13.06 -1.02
CA ASN A 11 55.78 13.11 -2.49
C ASN A 11 56.65 14.30 -3.00
N PRO A 12 57.07 14.42 -4.30
CA PRO A 12 56.21 14.18 -5.48
C PRO A 12 56.93 13.78 -6.80
N GLU A 13 56.15 13.68 -7.90
CA GLU A 13 56.52 13.73 -9.34
C GLU A 13 57.40 12.57 -9.87
N SER A 14 57.28 12.06 -11.09
CA SER A 14 56.49 12.25 -12.30
C SER A 14 56.85 11.05 -13.22
N PHE A 15 56.04 10.77 -14.25
CA PHE A 15 56.36 10.16 -15.55
C PHE A 15 55.19 9.30 -16.06
N SER A 16 54.33 9.97 -16.83
CA SER A 16 53.61 9.40 -17.98
C SER A 16 54.52 9.52 -19.20
N PRO A 17 54.55 8.54 -20.12
CA PRO A 17 53.92 8.82 -21.41
C PRO A 17 53.38 7.56 -22.12
N TYR A 18 52.08 7.50 -22.37
CA TYR A 18 51.54 6.96 -23.62
C TYR A 18 50.30 7.75 -23.99
N SER A 19 50.51 8.71 -24.88
CA SER A 19 49.47 9.36 -25.68
C SER A 19 49.05 8.42 -26.79
N ILE A 20 47.77 8.06 -26.81
CA ILE A 20 47.08 7.69 -28.06
C ILE A 20 45.81 8.53 -28.05
N ASP A 21 45.88 9.62 -28.78
CA ASP A 21 44.72 10.34 -29.29
C ASP A 21 43.99 9.41 -30.26
N ASP A 22 42.72 9.12 -30.00
CA ASP A 22 41.79 8.75 -31.07
C ASP A 22 40.38 9.23 -30.70
N ASP A 23 39.85 9.99 -31.64
CA ASP A 23 38.63 10.79 -31.66
C ASP A 23 37.36 9.93 -31.48
N PRO A 24 36.42 10.28 -30.58
CA PRO A 24 35.19 9.52 -30.36
C PRO A 24 34.08 10.01 -31.30
N ASP A 25 34.31 10.00 -32.60
CA ASP A 25 33.26 10.23 -33.59
C ASP A 25 33.73 9.78 -34.98
N SER A 26 33.47 8.52 -35.34
CA SER A 26 32.90 8.22 -36.65
C SER A 26 32.77 6.70 -36.88
N VAL A 27 31.61 6.35 -37.43
CA VAL A 27 31.35 5.12 -38.19
C VAL A 27 31.40 3.80 -37.41
N LEU A 28 30.27 3.42 -36.83
CA LEU A 28 29.42 2.38 -37.42
C LEU A 28 28.15 2.24 -36.58
N SER A 29 27.19 3.10 -36.93
CA SER A 29 25.77 2.81 -36.94
C SER A 29 25.50 1.43 -37.55
N ARG A 30 25.63 0.39 -36.75
CA ARG A 30 25.03 -0.93 -37.02
C ARG A 30 23.79 -1.06 -36.14
N ASN A 31 22.69 -0.75 -36.81
CA ASN A 31 21.31 -1.05 -36.44
C ASN A 31 21.21 -2.37 -35.66
N PHE A 32 21.03 -2.26 -34.35
CA PHE A 32 20.34 -3.26 -33.54
C PHE A 32 18.99 -2.66 -33.12
N SER A 33 18.14 -2.38 -34.11
CA SER A 33 16.69 -2.40 -33.89
C SER A 33 16.28 -3.86 -33.72
N TYR A 34 16.44 -4.39 -32.50
CA TYR A 34 15.72 -5.58 -32.11
C TYR A 34 14.24 -5.18 -32.02
N ASN A 35 13.44 -5.75 -32.94
CA ASN A 35 11.99 -5.68 -32.95
C ASN A 35 11.42 -5.94 -31.54
N MET A 36 10.89 -4.92 -30.87
CA MET A 36 10.15 -5.06 -29.61
C MET A 36 8.78 -4.35 -29.61
N ASP A 37 8.22 -3.98 -30.76
CA ASP A 37 7.05 -3.10 -30.80
C ASP A 37 5.88 -3.56 -31.70
N MET A 38 5.47 -4.84 -31.67
CA MET A 38 4.29 -5.30 -32.45
C MET A 38 3.29 -6.23 -31.72
N GLU A 39 3.60 -6.75 -30.53
CA GLU A 39 2.66 -7.63 -29.79
C GLU A 39 1.92 -6.94 -28.64
N THR A 40 2.52 -5.90 -28.06
CA THR A 40 2.01 -5.20 -26.87
C THR A 40 0.70 -4.46 -27.14
N ASP A 41 0.40 -4.16 -28.41
CA ASP A 41 -0.81 -3.43 -28.81
C ASP A 41 -2.06 -4.31 -28.92
N LYS A 42 -1.88 -5.64 -29.08
CA LYS A 42 -3.00 -6.60 -29.22
C LYS A 42 -3.82 -6.76 -27.94
N PHE A 43 -3.20 -6.50 -26.79
CA PHE A 43 -3.80 -6.66 -25.47
C PHE A 43 -3.82 -5.34 -24.71
N ALA A 44 -4.04 -4.23 -25.43
CA ALA A 44 -4.26 -2.94 -24.81
C ALA A 44 -5.39 -3.01 -23.78
N ARG A 45 -5.29 -2.21 -22.72
CA ARG A 45 -6.31 -2.18 -21.67
C ARG A 45 -7.66 -1.79 -22.29
N TYR A 46 -8.70 -2.55 -21.93
CA TYR A 46 -10.05 -2.50 -22.51
C TYR A 46 -10.20 -3.05 -23.93
N ALA A 47 -9.17 -3.71 -24.49
CA ALA A 47 -9.33 -4.48 -25.71
C ALA A 47 -10.31 -5.65 -25.48
N ALA A 48 -11.13 -5.92 -26.50
CA ALA A 48 -11.98 -7.11 -26.55
C ALA A 48 -11.14 -8.30 -27.02
N VAL A 49 -11.14 -9.38 -26.24
CA VAL A 49 -10.35 -10.57 -26.52
C VAL A 49 -11.19 -11.82 -26.36
N ARG A 50 -10.85 -12.85 -27.12
CA ARG A 50 -11.47 -14.16 -27.07
C ARG A 50 -10.45 -15.18 -26.58
N ASN A 51 -10.84 -15.99 -25.63
CA ASN A 51 -10.02 -17.12 -25.20
C ASN A 51 -10.04 -18.22 -26.27
N THR A 52 -8.87 -18.68 -26.69
CA THR A 52 -8.73 -19.63 -27.80
C THR A 52 -9.18 -21.04 -27.45
N ILE A 53 -9.15 -21.41 -26.16
CA ILE A 53 -9.49 -22.73 -25.63
C ILE A 53 -11.01 -22.87 -25.49
N ASN A 54 -11.66 -21.97 -24.75
CA ASN A 54 -13.08 -22.08 -24.42
C ASN A 54 -13.99 -21.12 -25.20
N LYS A 55 -13.42 -20.32 -26.12
CA LYS A 55 -14.11 -19.35 -26.98
C LYS A 55 -14.90 -18.27 -26.22
N VAL A 56 -14.60 -18.06 -24.94
CA VAL A 56 -15.26 -17.03 -24.12
C VAL A 56 -14.73 -15.65 -24.47
N LEU A 57 -15.66 -14.70 -24.61
CA LEU A 57 -15.39 -13.27 -24.82
C LEU A 57 -15.10 -12.56 -23.50
N CYS A 58 -14.02 -11.78 -23.49
CA CYS A 58 -13.52 -11.10 -22.33
C CYS A 58 -13.01 -9.69 -22.68
N VAL A 59 -12.87 -8.84 -21.67
CA VAL A 59 -12.29 -7.49 -21.78
C VAL A 59 -10.98 -7.45 -21.01
N VAL A 60 -9.89 -6.97 -21.62
CA VAL A 60 -8.60 -6.85 -20.95
C VAL A 60 -8.65 -5.78 -19.85
N ILE A 61 -8.27 -6.14 -18.63
CA ILE A 61 -8.20 -5.23 -17.47
C ILE A 61 -6.76 -4.78 -17.23
N LYS A 62 -5.80 -5.71 -17.33
CA LYS A 62 -4.39 -5.48 -17.01
C LYS A 62 -3.51 -6.47 -17.77
N THR A 63 -2.35 -6.00 -18.21
CA THR A 63 -1.27 -6.81 -18.75
C THR A 63 -0.04 -6.74 -17.83
N ALA A 64 0.67 -7.85 -17.66
CA ALA A 64 1.88 -7.96 -16.87
C ALA A 64 2.81 -9.02 -17.48
N GLY A 65 3.70 -8.58 -18.38
CA GLY A 65 4.46 -9.49 -19.25
C GLY A 65 3.49 -10.34 -20.09
N ASP A 66 3.71 -11.66 -20.09
CA ASP A 66 2.85 -12.61 -20.82
C ASP A 66 1.51 -12.89 -20.15
N ASN A 67 1.25 -12.36 -18.95
CA ASN A 67 0.00 -12.59 -18.24
C ASN A 67 -0.99 -11.45 -18.51
N VAL A 68 -2.18 -11.81 -18.96
CA VAL A 68 -3.27 -10.89 -19.28
C VAL A 68 -4.44 -11.21 -18.35
N THR A 69 -4.79 -10.25 -17.49
CA THR A 69 -5.99 -10.31 -16.66
C THR A 69 -7.17 -9.76 -17.45
N VAL A 70 -8.23 -10.55 -17.57
CA VAL A 70 -9.43 -10.24 -18.33
C VAL A 70 -10.67 -10.31 -17.43
N LEU A 71 -11.71 -9.58 -17.81
CA LEU A 71 -13.04 -9.66 -17.22
C LEU A 71 -13.93 -10.45 -18.18
N THR A 72 -14.54 -11.53 -17.71
CA THR A 72 -15.52 -12.29 -18.51
C THR A 72 -16.86 -11.56 -18.52
N ARG A 73 -17.74 -11.89 -19.46
CA ARG A 73 -19.12 -11.35 -19.51
C ARG A 73 -19.91 -11.52 -18.21
N ASN A 74 -19.57 -12.53 -17.41
CA ASN A 74 -20.21 -12.81 -16.11
C ASN A 74 -19.62 -11.97 -14.96
N GLY A 75 -18.66 -11.08 -15.24
CA GLY A 75 -18.02 -10.23 -14.24
C GLY A 75 -16.88 -10.89 -13.47
N GLU A 76 -16.46 -12.11 -13.87
CA GLU A 76 -15.37 -12.83 -13.23
C GLU A 76 -14.01 -12.34 -13.75
N ARG A 77 -13.04 -12.19 -12.85
CA ARG A 77 -11.67 -11.81 -13.20
C ARG A 77 -10.83 -13.07 -13.33
N MET A 78 -10.25 -13.26 -14.50
CA MET A 78 -9.39 -14.40 -14.80
C MET A 78 -8.07 -13.91 -15.38
N THR A 79 -6.98 -14.65 -15.16
CA THR A 79 -5.68 -14.35 -15.75
C THR A 79 -5.26 -15.48 -16.66
N PHE A 80 -4.92 -15.15 -17.90
CA PHE A 80 -4.47 -16.09 -18.92
C PHE A 80 -3.09 -15.70 -19.43
N LYS A 81 -2.34 -16.66 -19.96
CA LYS A 81 -1.17 -16.34 -20.78
C LYS A 81 -1.64 -15.76 -22.13
N ALA A 82 -0.91 -14.79 -22.67
CA ALA A 82 -1.22 -14.09 -23.92
C ALA A 82 -1.46 -15.06 -25.10
N GLN A 83 -0.71 -16.16 -25.16
CA GLN A 83 -0.87 -17.21 -26.19
C GLN A 83 -2.26 -17.89 -26.21
N TYR A 84 -3.05 -17.75 -25.15
CA TYR A 84 -4.41 -18.30 -25.06
C TYR A 84 -5.49 -17.26 -25.35
N LEU A 85 -5.11 -16.06 -25.80
CA LEU A 85 -6.01 -14.97 -26.10
C LEU A 85 -5.78 -14.48 -27.53
N GLU A 86 -6.86 -14.16 -28.21
CA GLU A 86 -6.84 -13.52 -29.53
C GLU A 86 -7.72 -12.26 -29.48
N PRO A 87 -7.42 -11.21 -30.24
CA PRO A 87 -8.34 -10.10 -30.44
C PRO A 87 -9.69 -10.59 -30.96
N ALA A 88 -10.78 -10.12 -30.36
CA ALA A 88 -12.12 -10.44 -30.83
C ALA A 88 -12.41 -9.68 -32.14
N PRO A 89 -13.06 -10.31 -33.14
CA PRO A 89 -13.51 -9.60 -34.34
C PRO A 89 -14.51 -8.51 -33.98
N GLU A 90 -14.62 -7.48 -34.84
CA GLU A 90 -15.41 -6.28 -34.55
C GLU A 90 -16.87 -6.58 -34.17
N THR A 91 -17.48 -7.58 -34.81
CA THR A 91 -18.85 -8.05 -34.55
C THR A 91 -19.03 -8.60 -33.13
N GLU A 92 -18.02 -9.28 -32.59
CA GLU A 92 -18.03 -9.81 -31.23
C GLU A 92 -17.67 -8.71 -30.20
N ALA A 93 -16.78 -7.80 -30.58
CA ALA A 93 -16.38 -6.66 -29.76
C ALA A 93 -17.55 -5.70 -29.48
N GLU A 94 -18.52 -5.59 -30.40
CA GLU A 94 -19.74 -4.78 -30.19
C GLU A 94 -20.52 -5.21 -28.94
N SER A 95 -20.61 -6.52 -28.71
CA SER A 95 -21.34 -7.08 -27.56
C SER A 95 -20.70 -6.72 -26.20
N LEU A 96 -19.44 -6.29 -26.22
CA LEU A 96 -18.67 -5.89 -25.03
C LEU A 96 -18.58 -4.37 -24.86
N LYS A 97 -19.10 -3.56 -25.79
CA LYS A 97 -19.02 -2.08 -25.75
C LYS A 97 -19.55 -1.50 -24.43
N LEU A 98 -20.74 -1.93 -23.99
CA LEU A 98 -21.34 -1.47 -22.73
C LEU A 98 -20.47 -1.80 -21.50
N MET A 99 -19.85 -2.98 -21.51
CA MET A 99 -18.97 -3.42 -20.44
C MET A 99 -17.66 -2.62 -20.41
N ILE A 100 -17.10 -2.34 -21.58
CA ILE A 100 -15.92 -1.48 -21.75
C ILE A 100 -16.22 -0.06 -21.25
N GLU A 101 -17.36 0.51 -21.64
CA GLU A 101 -17.79 1.82 -21.16
C GLU A 101 -17.98 1.87 -19.65
N GLN A 102 -18.60 0.86 -19.05
CA GLN A 102 -18.76 0.78 -17.60
C GLN A 102 -17.40 0.73 -16.91
N LEU A 103 -16.45 -0.07 -17.40
CA LEU A 103 -15.11 -0.15 -16.84
C LEU A 103 -14.35 1.18 -16.97
N LYS A 104 -14.50 1.89 -18.09
CA LYS A 104 -13.94 3.23 -18.27
C LYS A 104 -14.54 4.22 -17.26
N ARG A 105 -15.86 4.23 -17.07
CA ARG A 105 -16.53 5.09 -16.04
C ARG A 105 -16.10 4.73 -14.62
N GLU A 106 -15.95 3.44 -14.30
CA GLU A 106 -15.44 2.98 -13.01
C GLU A 106 -13.97 3.36 -12.77
N GLU A 107 -13.17 3.44 -13.83
CA GLU A 107 -11.80 3.92 -13.74
C GLU A 107 -11.73 5.45 -13.62
N GLU A 108 -12.52 6.18 -14.41
CA GLU A 108 -12.62 7.63 -14.33
C GLU A 108 -13.09 8.08 -12.95
N SER A 109 -14.09 7.39 -12.37
CA SER A 109 -14.54 7.64 -10.99
C SER A 109 -13.49 7.30 -9.92
N LYS A 110 -12.62 6.30 -10.16
CA LYS A 110 -11.45 6.05 -9.30
C LYS A 110 -10.36 7.11 -9.46
N LYS A 111 -10.18 7.65 -10.67
CA LYS A 111 -9.21 8.71 -10.99
C LYS A 111 -9.64 10.08 -10.46
N THR A 112 -10.94 10.38 -10.46
CA THR A 112 -11.50 11.64 -9.94
C THR A 112 -11.56 11.70 -8.41
N GLY A 113 -11.07 10.67 -7.70
CA GLY A 113 -10.78 10.79 -6.28
C GLY A 113 -12.00 11.00 -5.39
N ALA A 114 -13.22 10.76 -5.89
CA ALA A 114 -14.36 10.49 -5.03
C ALA A 114 -14.11 9.11 -4.40
N VAL A 115 -13.23 9.09 -3.39
CA VAL A 115 -13.26 8.08 -2.34
C VAL A 115 -14.74 8.01 -1.98
N ARG A 116 -15.41 6.91 -2.32
CA ARG A 116 -16.66 6.56 -1.66
C ARG A 116 -16.28 6.56 -0.18
N THR A 117 -16.48 7.68 0.49
CA THR A 117 -16.38 7.78 1.93
C THR A 117 -17.42 6.76 2.38
N ALA A 118 -16.95 5.57 2.74
CA ALA A 118 -17.84 4.51 3.15
C ALA A 118 -18.69 5.08 4.28
N ASP A 119 -20.00 4.83 4.19
CA ASP A 119 -20.96 5.34 5.16
C ASP A 119 -20.41 5.14 6.58
N PRO A 120 -20.24 6.21 7.38
CA PRO A 120 -19.68 6.12 8.71
C PRO A 120 -20.35 5.06 9.58
N GLU A 121 -21.66 4.86 9.43
CA GLU A 121 -22.41 3.83 10.16
C GLU A 121 -22.04 2.41 9.73
N LEU A 122 -21.76 2.20 8.45
CA LEU A 122 -21.25 0.90 7.96
C LEU A 122 -19.85 0.62 8.49
N ILE A 123 -19.00 1.64 8.59
CA ILE A 123 -17.64 1.50 9.17
C ILE A 123 -17.74 1.14 10.66
N ARG A 124 -18.61 1.82 11.42
CA ARG A 124 -18.88 1.50 12.82
C ARG A 124 -19.39 0.08 12.98
N SER A 125 -20.41 -0.31 12.20
CA SER A 125 -20.97 -1.66 12.22
C SER A 125 -19.92 -2.73 11.90
N ALA A 126 -19.00 -2.48 10.96
CA ALA A 126 -17.90 -3.39 10.66
C ALA A 126 -16.91 -3.50 11.83
N CYS A 127 -16.60 -2.39 12.49
CA CYS A 127 -15.76 -2.38 13.69
C CYS A 127 -16.43 -3.12 14.86
N ASP A 128 -17.72 -2.91 15.09
CA ASP A 128 -18.47 -3.62 16.14
C ASP A 128 -18.51 -5.13 15.90
N LYS A 129 -18.68 -5.56 14.64
CA LYS A 129 -18.58 -6.98 14.26
C LYS A 129 -17.19 -7.54 14.54
N PHE A 130 -16.15 -6.77 14.23
CA PHE A 130 -14.76 -7.13 14.52
C PHE A 130 -14.53 -7.30 16.04
N ILE A 131 -14.96 -6.33 16.85
CA ILE A 131 -14.84 -6.39 18.33
C ILE A 131 -15.64 -7.56 18.89
N ARG A 132 -16.87 -7.78 18.40
CA ARG A 132 -17.71 -8.91 18.79
C ARG A 132 -17.03 -10.23 18.48
N HIS A 133 -16.35 -10.36 17.35
CA HIS A 133 -15.62 -11.58 16.99
C HIS A 133 -14.51 -11.92 18.00
N ILE A 134 -13.77 -10.90 18.46
CA ILE A 134 -12.77 -11.07 19.53
C ILE A 134 -13.46 -11.51 20.82
N ALA A 135 -14.52 -10.80 21.22
CA ALA A 135 -15.23 -11.05 22.47
C ALA A 135 -15.89 -12.44 22.53
N LEU A 136 -16.34 -12.99 21.40
CA LEU A 136 -16.90 -14.35 21.34
C LEU A 136 -15.87 -15.43 21.68
N ARG A 137 -14.61 -15.24 21.31
CA ARG A 137 -13.52 -16.20 21.61
C ARG A 137 -12.85 -15.91 22.94
N TYR A 138 -12.66 -14.62 23.24
CA TYR A 138 -11.92 -14.12 24.39
C TYR A 138 -12.64 -12.87 24.96
N PRO A 139 -13.65 -13.05 25.84
CA PRO A 139 -14.50 -11.95 26.31
C PRO A 139 -13.71 -10.78 26.92
N LYS A 140 -12.75 -11.09 27.80
CA LYS A 140 -11.89 -10.09 28.45
C LYS A 140 -11.02 -9.32 27.45
N SER A 141 -10.52 -9.99 26.41
CA SER A 141 -9.73 -9.35 25.36
C SER A 141 -10.59 -8.40 24.52
N GLY A 142 -11.83 -8.80 24.19
CA GLY A 142 -12.76 -7.95 23.46
C GLY A 142 -13.14 -6.69 24.24
N GLU A 143 -13.31 -6.80 25.56
CA GLU A 143 -13.54 -5.65 26.45
C GLU A 143 -12.31 -4.74 26.56
N ALA A 144 -11.13 -5.32 26.80
CA ALA A 144 -9.88 -4.56 26.88
C ALA A 144 -9.58 -3.81 25.57
N PHE A 145 -9.81 -4.45 24.43
CA PHE A 145 -9.71 -3.81 23.12
C PHE A 145 -10.71 -2.66 22.98
N ARG A 146 -11.98 -2.85 23.36
CA ARG A 146 -13.01 -1.81 23.27
C ARG A 146 -12.64 -0.58 24.10
N VAL A 147 -12.16 -0.77 25.33
CA VAL A 147 -11.70 0.33 26.20
C VAL A 147 -10.55 1.07 25.54
N PHE A 148 -9.50 0.34 25.12
CA PHE A 148 -8.35 0.97 24.50
C PHE A 148 -8.69 1.68 23.18
N TRP A 149 -9.57 1.09 22.37
CA TRP A 149 -10.07 1.69 21.14
C TRP A 149 -10.82 2.99 21.43
N SER A 150 -11.66 3.04 22.46
CA SER A 150 -12.35 4.27 22.86
C SER A 150 -11.38 5.38 23.30
N GLU A 151 -10.32 5.03 24.03
CA GLU A 151 -9.26 5.97 24.44
C GLU A 151 -8.50 6.53 23.22
N ILE A 152 -8.22 5.67 22.24
CA ILE A 152 -7.61 6.08 20.97
C ILE A 152 -8.53 7.03 20.20
N LEU A 153 -9.83 6.72 20.10
CA LEU A 153 -10.79 7.56 19.39
C LEU A 153 -10.98 8.93 20.05
N ALA A 154 -10.87 9.02 21.37
CA ALA A 154 -10.88 10.29 22.09
C ALA A 154 -9.69 11.19 21.69
N ILE A 155 -8.55 10.60 21.30
CA ILE A 155 -7.36 11.33 20.85
C ILE A 155 -7.45 11.67 19.36
N ALA A 156 -7.72 10.67 18.53
CA ALA A 156 -7.74 10.80 17.06
C ALA A 156 -8.95 11.59 16.55
N GLY A 157 -9.99 11.72 17.37
CA GLY A 157 -11.32 12.15 16.98
C GLY A 157 -12.11 11.00 16.36
N ASP A 158 -13.36 10.81 16.78
CA ASP A 158 -14.20 9.73 16.28
C ASP A 158 -14.95 10.13 14.99
N GLN A 159 -14.23 10.10 13.87
CA GLN A 159 -14.76 10.42 12.54
C GLN A 159 -14.47 9.26 11.56
N PRO A 160 -15.32 8.21 11.54
CA PRO A 160 -15.15 7.07 10.66
C PRO A 160 -15.04 7.47 9.19
N GLY A 161 -14.13 6.85 8.45
CA GLY A 161 -13.77 7.19 7.07
C GLY A 161 -12.75 8.32 6.94
N ARG A 162 -12.71 9.24 7.93
CA ARG A 162 -11.79 10.38 7.97
C ARG A 162 -10.58 10.10 8.86
N THR A 163 -10.74 10.03 10.16
CA THR A 163 -9.63 9.86 11.14
C THR A 163 -9.29 8.40 11.39
N TRP A 164 -10.22 7.50 11.10
CA TRP A 164 -10.02 6.05 11.18
C TRP A 164 -10.93 5.32 10.21
N GLU A 165 -10.62 4.08 9.87
CA GLU A 165 -11.51 3.21 9.10
C GLU A 165 -11.27 1.72 9.39
N MET A 166 -12.13 0.85 8.87
CA MET A 166 -11.90 -0.59 8.85
C MET A 166 -11.26 -0.99 7.53
N LYS A 167 -10.13 -1.71 7.57
CA LYS A 167 -9.68 -2.44 6.37
C LYS A 167 -10.77 -3.41 5.92
N PRO A 168 -11.02 -3.50 4.60
CA PRO A 168 -12.10 -4.32 4.08
C PRO A 168 -11.89 -5.79 4.44
N ASN A 169 -12.98 -6.54 4.55
CA ASN A 169 -12.94 -7.99 4.86
C ASN A 169 -12.22 -8.82 3.79
N THR A 170 -12.01 -8.27 2.59
CA THR A 170 -11.21 -8.87 1.51
C THR A 170 -9.71 -8.65 1.68
N SER A 171 -9.28 -7.81 2.63
CA SER A 171 -7.88 -7.67 3.04
C SER A 171 -7.39 -8.96 3.69
N SER A 172 -6.11 -9.29 3.54
CA SER A 172 -5.50 -10.42 4.26
C SER A 172 -5.60 -10.26 5.79
N ASN A 173 -5.69 -9.01 6.26
CA ASN A 173 -5.80 -8.66 7.68
C ASN A 173 -6.84 -7.54 7.87
N PRO A 174 -8.14 -7.85 8.00
CA PRO A 174 -9.16 -6.87 8.34
C PRO A 174 -8.95 -6.39 9.78
N CYS A 175 -8.87 -5.07 9.95
CA CYS A 175 -8.62 -4.44 11.25
C CYS A 175 -9.01 -2.96 11.21
N PRO A 176 -9.28 -2.33 12.36
CA PRO A 176 -9.35 -0.88 12.45
C PRO A 176 -7.97 -0.26 12.24
N VAL A 177 -7.97 0.88 11.56
CA VAL A 177 -6.79 1.62 11.15
C VAL A 177 -6.97 3.10 11.43
N LEU A 178 -5.97 3.72 12.03
CA LEU A 178 -5.89 5.17 12.21
C LEU A 178 -5.31 5.84 10.98
N LYS A 179 -5.84 7.02 10.66
CA LYS A 179 -5.43 7.83 9.52
C LYS A 179 -4.92 9.19 9.98
N VAL A 180 -3.85 9.64 9.37
CA VAL A 180 -3.22 10.96 9.63
C VAL A 180 -3.11 11.73 8.32
N HIS A 181 -3.16 13.06 8.38
CA HIS A 181 -2.91 13.90 7.24
C HIS A 181 -1.43 13.87 6.87
N ASN A 182 -1.13 13.52 5.63
CA ASN A 182 0.21 13.63 5.08
C ASN A 182 0.32 14.99 4.36
N PRO A 183 1.08 15.96 4.88
CA PRO A 183 1.17 17.30 4.30
C PRO A 183 1.78 17.30 2.90
N ALA A 184 2.65 16.34 2.56
CA ALA A 184 3.24 16.25 1.24
C ALA A 184 2.24 15.84 0.16
N THR A 185 1.25 15.01 0.51
CA THR A 185 0.23 14.52 -0.45
C THR A 185 -1.13 15.18 -0.29
N GLN A 186 -1.31 16.00 0.75
CA GLN A 186 -2.58 16.61 1.17
C GLN A 186 -3.70 15.57 1.39
N LYS A 187 -3.36 14.31 1.61
CA LYS A 187 -4.30 13.19 1.79
C LYS A 187 -4.17 12.61 3.18
N ARG A 188 -5.28 12.06 3.67
CA ARG A 188 -5.25 11.19 4.85
C ARG A 188 -4.79 9.80 4.47
N VAL A 189 -3.73 9.33 5.13
CA VAL A 189 -3.08 8.04 4.86
C VAL A 189 -3.09 7.16 6.10
N TYR A 190 -2.97 5.86 5.92
CA TYR A 190 -2.96 4.90 7.03
C TYR A 190 -1.68 5.08 7.84
N CYS A 191 -1.83 5.17 9.15
CA CYS A 191 -0.76 5.40 10.11
C CYS A 191 -0.57 4.19 11.03
N VAL A 192 -1.63 3.77 11.71
CA VAL A 192 -1.59 2.68 12.71
C VAL A 192 -2.62 1.61 12.37
N ASN A 193 -2.22 0.35 12.27
CA ASN A 193 -3.12 -0.81 12.18
C ASN A 193 -3.26 -1.48 13.54
N LEU A 194 -4.47 -1.88 13.92
CA LEU A 194 -4.75 -2.61 15.17
C LEU A 194 -5.24 -4.03 14.89
N LEU A 195 -4.31 -4.97 14.77
CA LEU A 195 -4.62 -6.37 14.50
C LEU A 195 -4.91 -7.10 15.81
N ALA A 196 -6.19 -7.41 16.04
CA ALA A 196 -6.62 -8.08 17.25
C ALA A 196 -6.76 -9.60 17.05
N GLY A 197 -6.27 -10.36 18.03
CA GLY A 197 -6.41 -11.81 18.15
C GLY A 197 -6.34 -12.23 19.61
N TYR A 198 -5.51 -13.23 19.93
CA TYR A 198 -5.22 -13.59 21.32
C TYR A 198 -4.52 -12.44 22.08
N GLY A 199 -3.66 -11.69 21.38
CA GLY A 199 -3.11 -10.41 21.81
C GLY A 199 -3.50 -9.30 20.84
N LEU A 200 -3.05 -8.07 21.11
CA LEU A 200 -3.15 -6.95 20.18
C LEU A 200 -1.81 -6.71 19.51
N ARG A 201 -1.74 -6.85 18.20
CA ARG A 201 -0.60 -6.36 17.43
C ARG A 201 -0.91 -4.98 16.89
N MET A 202 -0.11 -3.99 17.28
CA MET A 202 -0.17 -2.65 16.71
C MET A 202 0.98 -2.47 15.74
N GLU A 203 0.69 -2.00 14.54
CA GLU A 203 1.70 -1.66 13.54
C GLU A 203 1.60 -0.18 13.20
N ILE A 204 2.73 0.52 13.18
CA ILE A 204 2.81 1.95 12.87
C ILE A 204 3.83 2.19 11.77
N LYS A 205 3.52 3.08 10.83
CA LYS A 205 4.51 3.48 9.82
C LYS A 205 5.63 4.32 10.44
N LYS A 206 6.88 4.02 10.07
CA LYS A 206 8.08 4.70 10.58
C LYS A 206 8.04 6.21 10.39
N GLU A 207 7.55 6.66 9.24
CA GLU A 207 7.43 8.08 8.88
C GLU A 207 6.53 8.90 9.84
N PHE A 208 5.62 8.23 10.57
CA PHE A 208 4.71 8.88 11.51
C PHE A 208 5.02 8.56 12.97
N LEU A 209 6.04 7.74 13.26
CA LEU A 209 6.42 7.41 14.62
C LEU A 209 7.17 8.61 15.25
N PRO A 210 6.72 9.16 16.39
CA PRO A 210 7.45 10.24 17.06
C PRO A 210 8.85 9.78 17.51
N PRO A 211 9.88 10.64 17.40
CA PRO A 211 11.22 10.31 17.90
C PRO A 211 11.19 9.97 19.40
N GLY A 212 11.87 8.90 19.79
CA GLY A 212 11.91 8.40 21.16
C GLY A 212 10.84 7.36 21.48
N CYS A 213 9.89 7.10 20.56
CA CYS A 213 8.87 6.06 20.72
C CYS A 213 9.27 4.71 20.10
N GLU A 214 10.48 4.57 19.55
CA GLU A 214 10.95 3.34 18.88
C GLU A 214 10.94 2.12 19.80
N ALA A 215 11.27 2.32 21.08
CA ALA A 215 11.27 1.26 22.08
C ALA A 215 9.86 0.72 22.37
N LEU A 216 8.81 1.50 22.13
CA LEU A 216 7.42 1.03 22.24
C LEU A 216 7.05 0.06 21.12
N PHE A 217 7.75 0.13 19.98
CA PHE A 217 7.52 -0.72 18.81
C PHE A 217 8.80 -1.47 18.44
N PRO A 218 9.19 -2.50 19.23
CA PRO A 218 10.48 -3.16 19.10
C PRO A 218 10.62 -3.99 17.82
N ILE A 219 9.51 -4.43 17.21
CA ILE A 219 9.54 -5.26 16.00
C ILE A 219 9.77 -4.34 14.81
N ASP A 220 10.97 -4.37 14.24
CA ASP A 220 11.30 -3.59 13.04
C ASP A 220 10.81 -4.29 11.75
N HIS A 221 10.73 -3.53 10.65
CA HIS A 221 10.35 -3.97 9.31
C HIS A 221 8.92 -4.52 9.16
N ALA A 222 7.99 -4.10 10.03
CA ALA A 222 6.55 -4.33 9.84
C ALA A 222 6.02 -3.59 8.60
N MET A 223 4.78 -3.86 8.19
CA MET A 223 4.13 -3.19 7.05
C MET A 223 4.98 -3.21 5.76
N PHE A 224 5.51 -4.38 5.41
CA PHE A 224 6.40 -4.55 4.24
C PHE A 224 7.68 -3.71 4.33
N GLY A 225 8.28 -3.61 5.52
CA GLY A 225 9.53 -2.87 5.76
C GLY A 225 9.37 -1.39 6.13
N ALA A 226 8.20 -0.81 5.88
CA ALA A 226 7.92 0.62 6.08
C ALA A 226 7.47 0.99 7.51
N GLY A 227 7.22 0.00 8.38
CA GLY A 227 6.67 0.19 9.71
C GLY A 227 7.46 -0.49 10.82
N ARG A 228 7.04 -0.22 12.05
CA ARG A 228 7.41 -0.94 13.27
C ARG A 228 6.15 -1.53 13.90
N ALA A 229 6.31 -2.53 14.76
CA ALA A 229 5.20 -3.17 15.44
C ALA A 229 5.50 -3.48 16.90
N VAL A 230 4.43 -3.73 17.64
CA VAL A 230 4.45 -4.26 19.00
C VAL A 230 3.33 -5.29 19.14
N GLU A 231 3.57 -6.30 19.95
CA GLU A 231 2.58 -7.28 20.35
C GLU A 231 2.28 -7.10 21.84
N LEU A 232 1.01 -6.84 22.15
CA LEU A 232 0.55 -6.54 23.49
C LEU A 232 -0.36 -7.65 23.99
N SER A 233 -0.18 -8.01 25.25
CA SER A 233 -1.04 -8.93 25.98
C SER A 233 -2.25 -8.19 26.54
N TYR A 234 -3.46 -8.64 26.20
CA TYR A 234 -4.69 -8.09 26.81
C TYR A 234 -4.80 -8.38 28.31
N ARG A 235 -4.03 -9.33 28.84
CA ARG A 235 -4.01 -9.60 30.29
C ARG A 235 -3.36 -8.47 31.07
N ASP A 236 -2.48 -7.71 30.42
CA ASP A 236 -1.66 -6.66 31.01
C ASP A 236 -2.09 -5.26 30.52
N PHE A 237 -3.30 -5.15 30.00
CA PHE A 237 -3.91 -3.90 29.53
C PHE A 237 -4.37 -3.03 30.70
N THR A 238 -3.48 -2.70 31.64
CA THR A 238 -3.77 -1.70 32.69
C THR A 238 -3.62 -0.28 32.12
N PRO A 239 -4.26 0.75 32.72
CA PRO A 239 -4.10 2.13 32.27
C PRO A 239 -2.63 2.57 32.14
N GLU A 240 -1.78 2.13 33.07
CA GLU A 240 -0.34 2.46 33.11
C GLU A 240 0.41 1.84 31.93
N LYS A 241 0.02 0.64 31.52
CA LYS A 241 0.62 -0.07 30.37
C LYS A 241 0.12 0.48 29.04
N ARG A 242 -1.13 0.96 28.96
CA ARG A 242 -1.69 1.56 27.74
C ARG A 242 -1.20 2.99 27.53
N LYS A 243 -0.96 3.74 28.61
CA LYS A 243 -0.60 5.16 28.58
C LYS A 243 0.54 5.52 27.61
N PRO A 244 1.69 4.82 27.57
CA PRO A 244 2.76 5.18 26.63
C PRO A 244 2.33 5.10 25.17
N TYR A 245 1.46 4.16 24.80
CA TYR A 245 0.92 4.03 23.45
C TYR A 245 -0.09 5.14 23.14
N LEU A 246 -0.92 5.50 24.12
CA LEU A 246 -1.84 6.64 24.00
C LEU A 246 -1.09 7.96 23.86
N ASP A 247 -0.04 8.18 24.65
CA ASP A 247 0.81 9.38 24.58
C ASP A 247 1.51 9.48 23.21
N CYS A 248 2.02 8.35 22.69
CA CYS A 248 2.56 8.28 21.33
C CYS A 248 1.52 8.69 20.28
N ILE A 249 0.30 8.13 20.35
CA ILE A 249 -0.78 8.47 19.42
C ILE A 249 -1.16 9.95 19.56
N LYS A 250 -1.19 10.48 20.78
CA LYS A 250 -1.47 11.89 21.04
C LYS A 250 -0.45 12.80 20.36
N THR A 251 0.84 12.51 20.48
CA THR A 251 1.89 13.27 19.80
C THR A 251 1.76 13.25 18.28
N ILE A 252 1.28 12.15 17.70
CA ILE A 252 1.00 12.06 16.25
C ILE A 252 -0.12 13.01 15.86
N TYR A 253 -1.23 13.00 16.60
CA TYR A 253 -2.42 13.79 16.28
C TYR A 253 -2.31 15.26 16.69
N GLU A 254 -1.43 15.63 17.63
CA GLU A 254 -1.07 17.03 17.91
C GLU A 254 -0.36 17.69 16.73
N LYS A 255 0.39 16.90 15.94
CA LYS A 255 1.06 17.35 14.71
C LYS A 255 0.17 17.24 13.46
N ASP A 256 -1.00 16.61 13.57
CA ASP A 256 -1.98 16.49 12.49
C ASP A 256 -2.63 17.87 12.28
N VAL A 257 -2.10 18.66 11.35
CA VAL A 257 -2.72 19.93 10.93
C VAL A 257 -4.09 19.58 10.38
N ARG A 258 -5.15 19.87 11.14
CA ARG A 258 -6.52 19.61 10.72
C ARG A 258 -6.85 20.62 9.61
N PRO A 259 -7.00 20.22 8.34
CA PRO A 259 -7.59 21.13 7.37
C PRO A 259 -8.99 21.49 7.89
N GLU A 260 -9.26 22.79 8.00
CA GLU A 260 -10.51 23.36 8.49
C GLU A 260 -11.70 22.63 7.86
N GLN A 261 -12.70 22.30 8.68
CA GLN A 261 -13.97 21.77 8.18
C GLN A 261 -14.63 22.82 7.29
N PRO A 262 -15.07 22.50 6.05
CA PRO A 262 -16.19 23.24 5.51
C PRO A 262 -17.38 23.00 6.46
N ALA A 263 -17.96 24.10 6.93
CA ALA A 263 -19.13 24.15 7.81
C ALA A 263 -20.34 23.45 7.18
#